data_AF-A0A7S2R349-F1
#
_entry.id   AF-A0A7S2R349-F1
#
_cell.length_a   1.000
_cell.length_b   1.000
_cell.length_c   1.000
_cell.angle_alpha   90.00
_cell.angle_beta   90.00
_cell.angle_gamma   90.00
#
_symmetry.space_group_name_H-M   'P 1'
#
loop_
_entity.id
_entity.type
_entity.pdbx_description
1 polymer ?
#
loop_
_entity_poly.entity_id
_entity_poly.type
_entity_poly.pdbx_seq_one_letter_code
_entity_poly.pdbx_strand_id
1 'polypeptide(L)'
;NCDAILCPIGFYNENGIKGPNNPCVPCIDENYSTHMGSVKCSDSEELTTRAILAKLYYSTNGPQWTNKDGWLTSIDICGKWYGIECDDNGEVTKIDLNANGLSGKPAADLLKLEKLREIDL
;
A
#
# COMPACT_ATOMS: atom_id res chain seq x y z
N ASN A 1 -12.44 -31.58 0.14
CA ASN A 1 -11.24 -31.10 0.86
C ASN A 1 -10.83 -29.81 0.15
N CYS A 2 -11.16 -28.64 0.69
CA CYS A 2 -11.12 -27.36 -0.01
C CYS A 2 -10.15 -26.37 0.65
N ASP A 3 -8.96 -26.83 1.01
CA ASP A 3 -7.92 -25.95 1.53
C ASP A 3 -7.06 -25.43 0.38
N ALA A 4 -7.69 -24.64 -0.49
CA ALA A 4 -6.95 -23.85 -1.48
C ALA A 4 -6.28 -22.69 -0.76
N ILE A 5 -4.95 -22.67 -0.73
CA ILE A 5 -4.17 -21.59 -0.11
C ILE A 5 -3.94 -20.50 -1.16
N LEU A 6 -4.54 -19.32 -0.97
CA LEU A 6 -4.28 -18.15 -1.80
C LEU A 6 -2.79 -17.79 -1.77
N CYS A 7 -2.26 -17.25 -2.88
CA CYS A 7 -0.91 -16.71 -2.87
C CYS A 7 -0.79 -15.56 -1.86
N PRO A 8 0.24 -15.54 -1.00
CA PRO A 8 0.41 -14.47 -0.04
C PRO A 8 0.73 -13.14 -0.73
N ILE A 9 0.53 -12.03 -0.01
CA ILE A 9 0.97 -10.69 -0.41
C ILE A 9 2.47 -10.72 -0.74
N GLY A 10 2.87 -10.04 -1.82
CA GLY A 10 4.22 -10.07 -2.38
C GLY A 10 4.52 -11.27 -3.29
N PHE A 11 3.58 -12.20 -3.46
CA PHE A 11 3.69 -13.36 -4.35
C PHE A 11 2.48 -13.45 -5.29
N TYR A 12 2.66 -14.08 -6.44
CA TYR A 12 1.60 -14.30 -7.43
C TYR A 12 1.81 -15.62 -8.18
N ASN A 13 0.78 -16.07 -8.90
CA ASN A 13 0.90 -17.00 -10.03
C ASN A 13 -0.37 -16.87 -10.88
N GLU A 14 -0.44 -17.48 -12.06
CA GLU A 14 -1.58 -17.31 -12.98
C GLU A 14 -2.98 -17.59 -12.37
N ASN A 15 -3.04 -18.36 -11.28
CA ASN A 15 -4.30 -18.78 -10.64
C ASN A 15 -4.57 -18.12 -9.30
N GLY A 16 -3.63 -17.34 -8.75
CA GLY A 16 -3.74 -16.75 -7.41
C GLY A 16 -3.78 -17.77 -6.27
N ILE A 17 -3.54 -19.05 -6.54
CA ILE A 17 -3.69 -20.13 -5.57
C ILE A 17 -2.46 -21.03 -5.66
N LYS A 18 -1.91 -21.38 -4.51
CA LYS A 18 -0.80 -22.34 -4.40
C LYS A 18 -1.27 -23.73 -4.82
N GLY A 19 -0.75 -24.21 -5.95
CA GLY A 19 -0.96 -25.58 -6.42
C GLY A 19 0.35 -26.38 -6.44
N PRO A 20 0.27 -27.72 -6.50
CA PRO A 20 1.46 -28.59 -6.58
C PRO A 20 2.33 -28.32 -7.81
N ASN A 21 1.71 -27.87 -8.92
CA ASN A 21 2.40 -27.55 -10.17
C ASN A 21 2.41 -26.04 -10.49
N ASN A 22 1.81 -25.22 -9.62
CA ASN A 22 1.76 -23.77 -9.79
C ASN A 22 2.11 -23.11 -8.46
N PRO A 23 3.41 -23.04 -8.10
CA PRO A 23 3.84 -22.38 -6.88
C PRO A 23 3.63 -20.87 -6.98
N CYS A 24 3.39 -20.21 -5.86
CA CYS A 24 3.41 -18.76 -5.82
C CYS A 24 4.86 -18.28 -5.94
N VAL A 25 5.12 -17.39 -6.89
CA VAL A 25 6.45 -16.81 -7.15
C VAL A 25 6.52 -15.39 -6.57
N PRO A 26 7.67 -14.97 -6.02
CA PRO A 26 7.83 -13.63 -5.45
C PRO A 26 7.82 -12.56 -6.53
N CYS A 27 7.26 -11.40 -6.22
CA CYS A 27 7.41 -10.21 -7.06
C CYS A 27 8.83 -9.65 -6.96
N ILE A 28 9.38 -9.21 -8.10
CA ILE A 28 10.82 -8.96 -8.26
C ILE A 28 11.23 -7.49 -8.02
N ASP A 29 10.26 -6.58 -7.82
CA ASP A 29 10.47 -5.14 -7.58
C ASP A 29 9.44 -4.61 -6.55
N GLU A 30 9.41 -3.29 -6.27
CA GLU A 30 8.42 -2.58 -5.42
C GLU A 30 6.93 -2.83 -5.79
N ASN A 31 6.69 -3.61 -6.85
CA ASN A 31 5.40 -4.10 -7.30
C ASN A 31 4.96 -5.33 -6.49
N TYR A 32 4.68 -5.14 -5.21
CA TYR A 32 4.04 -6.16 -4.40
C TYR A 32 2.66 -6.51 -4.96
N SER A 33 2.28 -7.79 -4.92
CA SER A 33 0.87 -8.16 -4.97
C SER A 33 0.19 -7.65 -3.69
N THR A 34 -0.69 -6.66 -3.82
CA THR A 34 -1.31 -5.97 -2.67
C THR A 34 -2.42 -6.78 -2.01
N HIS A 35 -2.85 -7.88 -2.64
CA HIS A 35 -3.93 -8.73 -2.17
C HIS A 35 -3.53 -10.20 -2.20
N MET A 36 -4.06 -10.96 -1.23
CA MET A 36 -3.93 -12.41 -1.26
C MET A 36 -4.61 -12.98 -2.51
N GLY A 37 -3.93 -13.89 -3.17
CA GLY A 37 -4.36 -14.53 -4.39
C GLY A 37 -4.25 -13.68 -5.64
N SER A 38 -3.32 -12.73 -5.66
CA SER A 38 -3.03 -11.99 -6.88
C SER A 38 -2.55 -12.91 -7.98
N VAL A 39 -3.11 -12.72 -9.18
CA VAL A 39 -2.80 -13.52 -10.37
C VAL A 39 -1.63 -12.99 -11.20
N LYS A 40 -1.16 -11.79 -10.86
CA LYS A 40 -0.04 -11.08 -11.46
C LYS A 40 0.66 -10.25 -10.37
N CYS A 41 1.94 -9.97 -10.52
CA CYS A 41 2.51 -8.77 -9.88
C CYS A 41 1.81 -7.55 -10.46
N SER A 42 1.91 -6.40 -9.82
CA SER A 42 1.22 -5.18 -10.27
C SER A 42 1.72 -4.72 -11.65
N ASP A 43 1.25 -5.36 -12.72
CA ASP A 43 1.39 -4.94 -14.11
C ASP A 43 0.13 -4.15 -14.49
N SER A 44 0.22 -2.85 -14.26
CA SER A 44 -0.52 -1.76 -14.94
C SER A 44 -0.41 -0.51 -14.07
N GLU A 45 -0.22 0.63 -14.71
CA GLU A 45 0.06 1.98 -14.20
C GLU A 45 -1.00 2.61 -13.27
N GLU A 46 -1.84 1.80 -12.62
CA GLU A 46 -2.79 2.23 -11.60
C GLU A 46 -2.11 2.16 -10.23
N LEU A 47 -1.37 3.22 -9.91
CA LEU A 47 -0.93 3.44 -8.53
C LEU A 47 -2.13 3.79 -7.68
N THR A 48 -2.76 2.76 -7.09
CA THR A 48 -3.83 2.98 -6.12
C THR A 48 -3.36 3.88 -4.98
N THR A 49 -4.25 4.69 -4.41
CA THR A 49 -3.96 5.54 -3.24
C THR A 49 -3.23 4.76 -2.14
N ARG A 50 -3.68 3.53 -1.90
CA ARG A 50 -3.09 2.65 -0.90
C ARG A 50 -1.64 2.26 -1.22
N ALA A 51 -1.32 1.98 -2.48
CA ALA A 51 0.03 1.69 -2.91
C ALA A 51 0.94 2.92 -2.80
N ILE A 52 0.44 4.10 -3.18
CA ILE A 52 1.16 5.36 -3.05
C ILE A 52 1.50 5.65 -1.57
N LEU A 53 0.52 5.52 -0.67
CA LEU A 53 0.73 5.72 0.75
C LEU A 53 1.66 4.64 1.34
N ALA A 54 1.57 3.38 0.90
CA ALA A 54 2.51 2.34 1.33
C ALA A 54 3.96 2.69 0.92
N LYS A 55 4.17 3.25 -0.28
CA LYS A 55 5.49 3.74 -0.69
C LYS A 55 5.99 4.87 0.20
N LEU A 56 5.15 5.84 0.56
CA LEU A 56 5.51 6.88 1.53
C LEU A 56 5.95 6.25 2.86
N TYR A 57 5.20 5.29 3.39
CA TYR A 57 5.54 4.58 4.61
C TYR A 57 6.92 3.90 4.53
N TYR A 58 7.18 3.10 3.49
CA TYR A 58 8.46 2.39 3.37
C TYR A 58 9.65 3.33 3.10
N SER A 59 9.48 4.34 2.24
CA SER A 59 10.54 5.28 1.84
C SER A 59 10.97 6.27 2.93
N THR A 60 10.16 6.41 3.99
CA THR A 60 10.44 7.31 5.12
C THR A 60 10.55 6.57 6.45
N ASN A 61 10.90 5.28 6.39
CA ASN A 61 11.16 4.43 7.56
C ASN A 61 9.97 4.31 8.52
N GLY A 62 8.79 4.06 7.95
CA GLY A 62 7.51 3.85 8.63
C GLY A 62 7.55 3.08 9.95
N PRO A 63 8.30 1.97 10.08
CA PRO A 63 8.41 1.25 11.34
C PRO A 63 8.88 2.12 12.52
N GLN A 64 9.70 3.14 12.26
CA GLN A 64 10.24 4.09 13.25
C GLN A 64 9.38 5.33 13.46
N TRP A 65 8.27 5.50 12.74
CA TRP A 65 7.35 6.61 12.97
C TRP A 65 6.76 6.55 14.37
N THR A 66 6.57 7.73 14.96
CA THR A 66 6.02 7.90 16.31
C THR A 66 4.58 7.38 16.39
N ASN A 67 3.74 7.78 15.43
CA ASN A 67 2.38 7.30 15.24
C ASN A 67 2.22 6.76 13.81
N LYS A 68 1.79 5.50 13.72
CA LYS A 68 1.56 4.76 12.47
C LYS A 68 0.23 4.01 12.53
N ASP A 69 -0.70 4.49 13.35
CA ASP A 69 -1.98 3.83 13.54
C ASP A 69 -2.72 3.69 12.21
N GLY A 70 -3.16 2.47 11.92
CA GLY A 70 -3.88 2.11 10.71
C GLY A 70 -3.03 1.86 9.47
N TRP A 71 -1.83 2.43 9.38
CA TRP A 71 -0.94 2.28 8.23
C TRP A 71 -0.64 0.81 7.93
N LEU A 72 -0.71 0.44 6.65
CA LEU A 72 -0.53 -0.93 6.12
C LEU A 72 -1.55 -1.99 6.61
N THR A 73 -2.50 -1.64 7.48
CA THR A 73 -3.56 -2.56 7.92
C THR A 73 -4.75 -2.53 6.97
N SER A 74 -5.55 -3.60 6.90
CA SER A 74 -6.72 -3.70 6.01
C SER A 74 -7.88 -2.73 6.30
N ILE A 75 -7.75 -1.85 7.30
CA ILE A 75 -8.76 -0.84 7.60
C ILE A 75 -8.81 0.22 6.49
N ASP A 76 -9.96 0.90 6.43
CA ASP A 76 -10.19 2.00 5.50
C ASP A 76 -9.17 3.12 5.71
N ILE A 77 -8.73 3.76 4.63
CA ILE A 77 -7.73 4.83 4.72
C ILE A 77 -8.34 6.08 5.36
N CYS A 78 -9.55 6.44 4.94
CA CYS A 78 -10.18 7.70 5.26
C CYS A 78 -10.70 7.71 6.70
N GLY A 79 -10.14 8.58 7.52
CA GLY A 79 -10.54 8.77 8.92
C GLY A 79 -10.15 7.63 9.86
N LYS A 80 -9.33 6.66 9.42
CA LYS A 80 -8.73 5.64 10.30
C LYS A 80 -7.21 5.61 10.26
N TRP A 81 -6.59 5.97 9.14
CA TRP A 81 -5.13 6.09 9.08
C TRP A 81 -4.71 7.41 9.73
N TYR A 82 -3.72 7.34 10.62
CA TYR A 82 -3.19 8.53 11.26
C TYR A 82 -2.62 9.51 10.22
N GLY A 83 -3.01 10.77 10.33
CA GLY A 83 -2.53 11.83 9.44
C GLY A 83 -3.17 11.86 8.06
N ILE A 84 -4.23 11.09 7.79
CA ILE A 84 -4.90 11.09 6.49
C ILE A 84 -6.31 11.69 6.60
N GLU A 85 -6.58 12.71 5.79
CA GLU A 85 -7.92 13.24 5.57
C GLU A 85 -8.36 13.01 4.12
N CYS A 86 -9.66 12.79 3.95
CA CYS A 86 -10.29 12.57 2.65
C CYS A 86 -11.47 13.51 2.45
N ASP A 87 -11.89 13.69 1.20
CA ASP A 87 -13.16 14.35 0.87
C ASP A 87 -14.38 13.42 1.02
N ASP A 88 -15.56 13.98 0.71
CA ASP A 88 -16.84 13.27 0.76
C ASP A 88 -16.93 12.08 -0.21
N ASN A 89 -16.04 12.00 -1.20
CA ASN A 89 -15.96 10.87 -2.14
C ASN A 89 -14.97 9.80 -1.69
N GLY A 90 -14.27 10.00 -0.57
CA GLY A 90 -13.25 9.09 -0.06
C GLY A 90 -11.89 9.23 -0.75
N GLU A 91 -11.63 10.35 -1.42
CA GLU A 91 -10.33 10.63 -2.04
C GLU A 91 -9.42 11.38 -1.05
N VAL A 92 -8.15 11.00 -0.96
CA VAL A 92 -7.20 11.62 -0.02
C VAL A 92 -6.91 13.07 -0.43
N THR A 93 -7.17 14.00 0.48
CA THR A 93 -7.01 15.44 0.27
C THR A 93 -5.89 16.05 1.10
N LYS A 94 -5.54 15.46 2.24
CA LYS A 94 -4.45 15.92 3.11
C LYS A 94 -3.67 14.76 3.73
N ILE A 95 -2.36 14.94 3.80
CA ILE A 95 -1.42 14.08 4.53
C ILE A 95 -0.68 14.95 5.54
N ASP A 96 -0.85 14.66 6.83
CA ASP A 96 -0.27 15.37 7.96
C ASP A 96 0.47 14.40 8.87
N LEU A 97 1.78 14.34 8.69
CA LEU A 97 2.72 13.53 9.46
C LEU A 97 3.78 14.42 10.12
N ASN A 98 3.43 15.69 10.37
CA ASN A 98 4.33 16.66 10.95
C ASN A 98 4.89 16.12 12.29
N ALA A 99 6.19 16.32 12.51
CA ALA A 99 6.88 15.85 13.72
C ALA A 99 6.71 14.34 14.03
N ASN A 100 6.40 13.51 13.02
CA ASN A 100 6.20 12.07 13.22
C ASN A 100 7.49 11.23 13.09
N GLY A 101 8.65 11.88 12.97
CA GLY A 101 9.96 11.22 12.95
C GLY A 101 10.29 10.51 11.63
N LEU A 102 9.75 11.02 10.52
CA LEU A 102 10.02 10.50 9.18
C LEU A 102 11.52 10.58 8.87
N SER A 103 12.10 9.50 8.34
CA SER A 103 13.51 9.47 7.93
C SER A 103 13.66 8.85 6.55
N GLY A 104 14.17 9.61 5.58
CA GLY A 104 14.29 9.17 4.20
C GLY A 104 13.80 10.24 3.24
N LYS A 105 13.35 9.82 2.04
CA LYS A 105 12.82 10.73 1.03
C LYS A 105 11.38 10.33 0.71
N PRO A 106 10.41 11.25 0.84
CA PRO A 106 9.03 10.98 0.46
C PRO A 106 8.92 10.54 -1.00
N ALA A 107 8.05 9.58 -1.28
CA ALA A 107 7.82 9.09 -2.63
C ALA A 107 7.21 10.19 -3.53
N ALA A 108 7.82 10.44 -4.69
CA ALA A 108 7.28 11.39 -5.68
C ALA A 108 5.90 10.98 -6.22
N ASP A 109 5.55 9.69 -6.09
CA ASP A 109 4.24 9.14 -6.42
C ASP A 109 3.09 9.80 -5.64
N LEU A 110 3.36 10.48 -4.51
CA LEU A 110 2.34 11.27 -3.78
C LEU A 110 1.66 12.32 -4.67
N LEU A 111 2.38 12.84 -5.67
CA LEU A 111 1.85 13.83 -6.62
C LEU A 111 0.83 13.24 -7.60
N LYS A 112 0.66 11.92 -7.62
CA LYS A 112 -0.36 11.23 -8.43
C LYS A 112 -1.71 11.15 -7.72
N LEU A 113 -1.79 11.54 -6.45
CA LEU A 113 -3.07 11.67 -5.74
C LEU A 113 -3.77 12.94 -6.22
N GLU A 114 -4.67 12.81 -7.20
CA GLU A 114 -5.27 13.95 -7.92
C GLU A 114 -6.00 14.96 -7.01
N LYS A 115 -6.54 14.51 -5.88
CA LYS A 115 -7.26 15.35 -4.92
C LYS A 115 -6.42 15.89 -3.78
N LEU A 116 -5.15 15.50 -3.71
CA LEU A 116 -4.24 15.91 -2.64
C LEU A 116 -3.94 17.40 -2.75
N ARG A 117 -4.16 18.14 -1.67
CA ARG A 117 -4.03 19.61 -1.60
C ARG A 117 -3.00 20.04 -0.57
N GLU A 118 -2.82 19.27 0.49
CA GLU A 118 -1.94 19.61 1.60
C GLU A 118 -1.07 18.41 1.99
N ILE A 119 0.23 18.67 2.16
CA ILE A 119 1.22 17.71 2.61
C ILE A 119 2.09 18.39 3.67
N ASP A 120 2.09 17.85 4.88
CA ASP A 120 3.01 18.20 5.96
C ASP A 120 3.68 16.91 6.46
N LEU A 121 5.03 16.84 6.44
CA LEU A 121 5.83 15.62 6.65
C LEU A 121 6.97 15.85 7.65
#